data_AF-A0A428XKI0-F1
#
_entry.id   AF-A0A428XKI0-F1
#
_cell.length_a   1.000
_cell.length_b   1.000
_cell.length_c   1.000
_cell.angle_alpha   90.00
_cell.angle_beta   90.00
_cell.angle_gamma   90.00
#
_symmetry.space_group_name_H-M   'P 1'
#
loop_
_entity.id
_entity.type
_entity.pdbx_description
1 polymer ?
#
loop_
_entity_poly.entity_id
_entity_poly.type
_entity_poly.pdbx_seq_one_letter_code
_entity_poly.pdbx_strand_id
1 'polypeptide(L)'
;MSWRSHPGCVEPTPTPRGTGRIILLNGASSSGKSTLAKSLRTALEEPFLHVSSDQFVATGMLPPRRDDGGPFDWWHQVRPRFFAGFHRCLPAFAVTGNDLIVEHVIEFRSWRAELAVLLAGLDVFLVGVHCAPDELDRRERIRGDRRIGEGRAHVELNGIHTFGPYDFEIDTTAGVDARATASVLSAWRRRAASPGALAHLRAS
;
A
#
# COMPACT_ATOMS: atom_id res chain seq x y z
N MET A 1 23.19 -2.84 3.97
CA MET A 1 22.65 -3.65 5.09
C MET A 1 23.38 -4.98 5.11
N SER A 2 24.01 -5.34 6.23
CA SER A 2 24.69 -6.62 6.41
C SER A 2 23.77 -7.51 7.24
N TRP A 3 23.32 -8.62 6.67
CA TRP A 3 22.72 -9.71 7.43
C TRP A 3 23.85 -10.38 8.21
N ARG A 4 24.01 -10.05 9.50
CA ARG A 4 25.03 -10.68 10.33
C ARG A 4 24.51 -12.06 10.73
N SER A 5 25.19 -13.12 10.29
CA SER A 5 25.02 -14.45 10.85
C SER A 5 25.41 -14.42 12.32
N HIS A 6 24.53 -14.90 13.21
CA HIS A 6 24.89 -15.13 14.60
C HIS A 6 25.79 -16.38 14.67
N PRO A 7 27.03 -16.30 15.19
CA PRO A 7 27.88 -17.48 15.30
C PRO A 7 27.24 -18.49 16.27
N GLY A 8 27.13 -19.76 15.85
CA GLY A 8 26.48 -20.84 16.60
C GLY A 8 24.95 -20.97 16.37
N CYS A 9 24.39 -20.24 15.40
CA CYS A 9 22.94 -20.21 15.16
C CYS A 9 22.45 -21.47 14.43
N VAL A 10 21.60 -22.24 15.11
CA VAL A 10 20.67 -23.18 14.48
C VAL A 10 19.66 -22.39 13.63
N GLU A 11 19.10 -23.02 12.59
CA GLU A 11 18.10 -22.37 11.74
C GLU A 11 16.96 -21.77 12.58
N PRO A 12 16.73 -20.45 12.53
CA PRO A 12 15.70 -19.82 13.33
C PRO A 12 14.33 -20.27 12.85
N THR A 13 13.57 -20.94 13.72
CA THR A 13 12.18 -21.29 13.44
C THR A 13 11.26 -20.14 13.85
N PRO A 14 10.39 -19.63 12.97
CA PRO A 14 9.43 -18.60 13.34
C PRO A 14 8.53 -19.10 14.48
N THR A 15 8.33 -18.26 15.50
CA THR A 15 7.36 -18.57 16.55
C THR A 15 5.95 -18.66 15.94
N PRO A 16 5.18 -19.73 16.20
CA PRO A 16 3.81 -19.83 15.70
C PRO A 16 2.98 -18.63 16.13
N ARG A 17 2.39 -17.95 15.15
CA ARG A 17 1.45 -16.84 15.31
C ARG A 17 0.30 -17.07 14.34
N GLY A 18 -0.85 -16.46 14.61
CA GLY A 18 -1.96 -16.44 13.64
C GLY A 18 -1.56 -15.71 12.35
N THR A 19 -2.47 -15.63 11.40
CA THR A 19 -2.27 -14.80 10.20
C THR A 19 -1.99 -13.35 10.59
N GLY A 20 -1.07 -12.71 9.87
CA GLY A 20 -0.76 -11.29 10.03
C GLY A 20 -1.90 -10.39 9.58
N ARG A 21 -1.84 -9.14 10.04
CA ARG A 21 -2.83 -8.09 9.80
C ARG A 21 -2.30 -7.06 8.83
N ILE A 22 -3.15 -6.44 8.03
CA ILE A 22 -2.75 -5.56 6.94
C ILE A 22 -3.41 -4.19 7.10
N ILE A 23 -2.59 -3.13 7.19
CA ILE A 23 -3.01 -1.75 7.01
C ILE A 23 -2.68 -1.36 5.56
N LEU A 24 -3.69 -1.30 4.70
CA LEU A 24 -3.53 -1.01 3.26
C LEU A 24 -3.91 0.44 2.98
N LEU A 25 -2.91 1.28 2.70
CA LEU A 25 -3.07 2.69 2.38
C LEU A 25 -3.24 2.88 0.87
N ASN A 26 -4.44 3.26 0.42
CA ASN A 26 -4.72 3.61 -0.97
C ASN A 26 -4.81 5.13 -1.15
N GLY A 27 -4.12 5.68 -2.13
CA GLY A 27 -4.17 7.12 -2.41
C GLY A 27 -3.22 7.53 -3.53
N ALA A 28 -3.41 8.72 -4.07
CA ALA A 28 -2.67 9.21 -5.23
C ALA A 28 -1.15 9.34 -5.01
N SER A 29 -0.38 9.50 -6.10
CA SER A 29 1.02 9.92 -5.97
C SER A 29 1.07 11.22 -5.17
N SER A 30 2.06 11.41 -4.31
CA SER A 30 2.20 12.58 -3.43
C SER A 30 1.09 12.84 -2.40
N SER A 31 0.13 11.93 -2.22
CA SER A 31 -0.93 12.07 -1.19
C SER A 31 -0.46 11.83 0.26
N GLY A 32 0.85 11.70 0.52
CA GLY A 32 1.37 11.53 1.88
C GLY A 32 1.34 10.11 2.44
N LYS A 33 0.96 9.09 1.65
CA LYS A 33 0.99 7.66 2.06
C LYS A 33 2.30 7.25 2.73
N SER A 34 3.45 7.61 2.13
CA SER A 34 4.75 7.17 2.66
C SER A 34 5.11 7.85 3.96
N THR A 35 4.68 9.10 4.14
CA THR A 35 4.84 9.81 5.41
C THR A 35 3.95 9.19 6.48
N LEU A 36 2.69 8.90 6.15
CA LEU A 36 1.75 8.23 7.05
C LEU A 36 2.21 6.82 7.43
N ALA A 37 2.67 6.02 6.47
CA ALA A 37 3.19 4.68 6.71
C ALA A 37 4.39 4.69 7.69
N LYS A 38 5.31 5.64 7.52
CA LYS A 38 6.45 5.84 8.44
C LYS A 38 5.97 6.23 9.83
N SER A 39 5.07 7.21 9.95
CA SER A 39 4.54 7.65 11.23
C SER A 39 3.79 6.53 11.96
N LEU A 40 2.97 5.75 11.24
CA LEU A 40 2.27 4.58 11.78
C LEU A 40 3.26 3.53 12.27
N ARG A 41 4.28 3.19 11.46
CA ARG A 41 5.30 2.21 11.84
C ARG A 41 6.08 2.62 13.08
N THR A 42 6.35 3.92 13.27
CA THR A 42 7.00 4.42 14.48
C THR A 42 6.09 4.37 15.71
N ALA A 43 4.78 4.53 15.53
CA ALA A 43 3.82 4.61 16.62
C ALA A 43 3.17 3.27 17.01
N LEU A 44 3.26 2.25 16.16
CA LEU A 44 2.80 0.89 16.46
C LEU A 44 3.80 0.18 17.39
N GLU A 45 3.27 -0.50 18.40
CA GLU A 45 4.04 -1.26 19.39
C GLU A 45 4.46 -2.66 18.87
N GLU A 46 3.89 -3.08 17.75
CA GLU A 46 4.13 -4.38 17.11
C GLU A 46 4.86 -4.22 15.77
N PRO A 47 5.64 -5.23 15.32
CA PRO A 47 6.46 -5.10 14.12
C PRO A 47 5.60 -5.22 12.84
N PHE A 48 5.32 -4.07 12.22
CA PHE A 48 4.74 -4.01 10.88
C PHE A 48 5.82 -3.87 9.81
N LEU A 49 5.82 -4.77 8.82
CA LEU A 49 6.64 -4.66 7.63
C LEU A 49 6.06 -3.59 6.72
N HIS A 50 6.90 -2.67 6.25
CA HIS A 50 6.50 -1.64 5.31
C HIS A 50 6.75 -2.14 3.88
N VAL A 51 5.68 -2.27 3.10
CA VAL A 51 5.69 -2.82 1.73
C VAL A 51 5.09 -1.79 0.76
N SER A 52 5.82 -1.46 -0.30
CA SER A 52 5.36 -0.54 -1.34
C SER A 52 5.89 -0.97 -2.70
N SER A 53 5.05 -0.89 -3.73
CA SER A 53 5.51 -1.11 -5.11
C SER A 53 6.64 -0.15 -5.48
N ASP A 54 6.61 1.08 -4.96
CA ASP A 54 7.64 2.08 -5.21
C ASP A 54 9.01 1.70 -4.61
N GLN A 55 9.04 0.96 -3.50
CA GLN A 55 10.30 0.47 -2.93
C GLN A 55 10.99 -0.50 -3.88
N PHE A 56 10.23 -1.42 -4.48
CA PHE A 56 10.77 -2.37 -5.46
C PHE A 56 11.37 -1.65 -6.67
N VAL A 57 10.67 -0.63 -7.18
CA VAL A 57 11.20 0.20 -8.28
C VAL A 57 12.46 0.96 -7.85
N ALA A 58 12.43 1.61 -6.68
CA ALA A 58 13.55 2.40 -6.18
C ALA A 58 14.81 1.57 -5.92
N THR A 59 14.68 0.27 -5.61
CA THR A 59 15.81 -0.65 -5.45
C THR A 59 16.39 -1.18 -6.76
N GLY A 60 15.85 -0.76 -7.92
CA GLY A 60 16.32 -1.24 -9.22
C GLY A 60 15.83 -2.64 -9.58
N MET A 61 14.71 -3.11 -8.99
CA MET A 61 14.15 -4.43 -9.29
C MET A 61 13.69 -4.55 -10.76
N LEU A 62 13.21 -3.45 -11.34
CA LEU A 62 12.67 -3.44 -12.70
C LEU A 62 13.77 -3.11 -13.72
N PRO A 63 13.71 -3.72 -14.93
CA PRO A 63 14.50 -3.25 -16.04
C PRO A 63 14.09 -1.83 -16.45
N PRO A 64 14.89 -1.12 -17.26
CA PRO A 64 14.51 0.17 -17.82
C PRO A 64 13.14 0.09 -18.51
N ARG A 65 12.24 1.03 -18.17
CA ARG A 65 10.89 1.08 -18.75
C ARG A 65 10.97 1.44 -20.24
N ARG A 66 10.22 0.70 -21.06
CA ARG A 66 10.08 0.91 -22.50
C ARG A 66 8.60 0.92 -22.82
N ASP A 67 8.13 1.94 -23.52
CA ASP A 67 6.73 2.07 -23.94
C ASP A 67 6.68 2.11 -25.49
N ASP A 68 7.30 1.11 -26.11
CA ASP A 68 7.51 1.02 -27.57
C ASP A 68 6.76 -0.15 -28.23
N GLY A 69 5.97 -0.91 -27.46
CA GLY A 69 5.24 -2.08 -27.95
C GLY A 69 6.12 -3.31 -28.26
N GLY A 70 7.43 -3.25 -28.01
CA GLY A 70 8.36 -4.34 -28.22
C GLY A 70 8.39 -5.37 -27.07
N PRO A 71 9.32 -6.34 -27.11
CA PRO A 71 9.61 -7.18 -25.96
C PRO A 71 9.96 -6.31 -24.74
N PHE A 72 9.40 -6.67 -23.57
CA PHE A 72 9.53 -5.90 -22.33
C PHE A 72 8.79 -4.56 -22.30
N ASP A 73 7.83 -4.35 -23.21
CA ASP A 73 6.90 -3.22 -23.12
C ASP A 73 6.30 -3.13 -21.71
N TRP A 74 6.48 -1.97 -21.09
CA TRP A 74 6.12 -1.77 -19.70
C TRP A 74 4.62 -1.87 -19.54
N TRP A 75 3.84 -1.12 -20.33
CA TRP A 75 2.40 -1.01 -20.12
C TRP A 75 1.64 -2.33 -20.35
N HIS A 76 1.93 -3.02 -21.45
CA HIS A 76 1.16 -4.20 -21.89
C HIS A 76 1.75 -5.53 -21.42
N GLN A 77 3.06 -5.60 -21.13
CA GLN A 77 3.70 -6.87 -20.80
C GLN A 77 4.26 -6.93 -19.38
N VAL A 78 5.13 -6.00 -18.98
CA VAL A 78 5.87 -6.10 -17.71
C VAL A 78 5.01 -5.65 -16.53
N ARG A 79 4.33 -4.51 -16.66
CA ARG A 79 3.53 -3.89 -15.60
C ARG A 79 2.40 -4.79 -15.10
N PRO A 80 1.58 -5.45 -15.95
CA PRO A 80 0.53 -6.34 -15.46
C PRO A 80 1.08 -7.49 -14.63
N ARG A 81 2.19 -8.11 -15.07
CA ARG A 81 2.86 -9.20 -14.34
C ARG A 81 3.49 -8.73 -13.04
N PHE A 82 4.10 -7.54 -13.04
CA PHE A 82 4.68 -6.93 -11.85
C PHE A 82 3.62 -6.68 -10.77
N PHE A 83 2.50 -6.05 -11.11
CA PHE A 83 1.44 -5.79 -10.14
C PHE A 83 0.70 -7.06 -9.72
N ALA A 84 0.50 -8.02 -10.62
CA ALA A 84 -0.01 -9.34 -10.26
C ALA A 84 0.88 -10.06 -9.23
N GLY A 85 2.21 -9.94 -9.36
CA GLY A 85 3.19 -10.45 -8.40
C GLY A 85 3.18 -9.66 -7.08
N PHE A 86 3.14 -8.33 -7.14
CA PHE A 86 3.03 -7.45 -5.98
C PHE A 86 1.78 -7.77 -5.15
N HIS A 87 0.60 -7.89 -5.77
CA HIS A 87 -0.63 -8.24 -5.04
C HIS A 87 -0.55 -9.62 -4.39
N ARG A 88 0.08 -10.61 -5.05
CA ARG A 88 0.23 -11.98 -4.52
C ARG A 88 1.29 -12.12 -3.43
N CYS A 89 2.25 -11.19 -3.33
CA CYS A 89 3.21 -11.23 -2.22
C CYS A 89 2.56 -10.82 -0.88
N LEU A 90 1.52 -9.97 -0.90
CA LEU A 90 0.83 -9.52 0.30
C LEU A 90 0.23 -10.68 1.13
N PRO A 91 -0.63 -11.56 0.56
CA PRO A 91 -1.12 -12.70 1.32
C PRO A 91 0.00 -13.66 1.69
N ALA A 92 1.04 -13.84 0.85
CA ALA A 92 2.15 -14.74 1.18
C ALA A 92 2.90 -14.34 2.46
N PHE A 93 3.14 -13.04 2.66
CA PHE A 93 3.69 -12.54 3.92
C PHE A 93 2.69 -12.62 5.07
N ALA A 94 1.43 -12.28 4.84
CA ALA A 94 0.41 -12.27 5.89
C ALA A 94 0.06 -13.68 6.41
N VAL A 95 -0.07 -14.69 5.54
CA VAL A 95 -0.38 -16.07 5.99
C VAL A 95 0.77 -16.71 6.77
N THR A 96 2.00 -16.24 6.58
CA THR A 96 3.17 -16.60 7.39
C THR A 96 3.30 -15.77 8.66
N GLY A 97 2.26 -14.99 8.97
CA GLY A 97 2.11 -14.25 10.21
C GLY A 97 2.46 -12.77 10.10
N ASN A 98 3.16 -12.30 9.07
CA ASN A 98 3.70 -10.93 9.06
C ASN A 98 2.62 -9.86 9.00
N ASP A 99 2.68 -8.91 9.93
CA ASP A 99 1.85 -7.70 9.86
C ASP A 99 2.41 -6.72 8.84
N LEU A 100 1.55 -6.11 8.04
CA LEU A 100 1.94 -5.29 6.89
C LEU A 100 1.35 -3.89 6.96
N ILE A 101 2.18 -2.87 6.72
CA ILE A 101 1.73 -1.56 6.23
C ILE A 101 2.03 -1.53 4.74
N VAL A 102 0.98 -1.51 3.93
CA VAL A 102 1.09 -1.55 2.47
C VAL A 102 0.73 -0.18 1.91
N GLU A 103 1.61 0.39 1.10
CA GLU A 103 1.27 1.56 0.29
C GLU A 103 0.91 1.12 -1.13
N HIS A 104 -0.21 1.63 -1.63
CA HIS A 104 -0.60 1.32 -3.00
C HIS A 104 -1.41 2.46 -3.65
N VAL A 105 -1.42 2.47 -4.98
CA VAL A 105 -2.38 3.21 -5.80
C VAL A 105 -3.22 2.14 -6.47
N ILE A 106 -4.44 1.91 -5.99
CA ILE A 106 -5.36 0.98 -6.62
C ILE A 106 -5.91 1.67 -7.87
N GLU A 107 -5.20 1.54 -8.99
CA GLU A 107 -5.48 2.29 -10.22
C GLU A 107 -6.72 1.82 -10.97
N PHE A 108 -7.13 0.57 -10.78
CA PHE A 108 -8.25 -0.02 -11.50
C PHE A 108 -9.24 -0.68 -10.54
N ARG A 109 -10.53 -0.60 -10.89
CA ARG A 109 -11.59 -1.35 -10.19
C ARG A 109 -11.31 -2.86 -10.15
N SER A 110 -10.71 -3.40 -11.20
CA SER A 110 -10.29 -4.80 -11.26
C SER A 110 -9.20 -5.15 -10.24
N TRP A 111 -8.26 -4.24 -9.96
CA TRP A 111 -7.25 -4.45 -8.91
C TRP A 111 -7.90 -4.48 -7.52
N ARG A 112 -8.90 -3.63 -7.29
CA ARG A 112 -9.66 -3.67 -6.04
C ARG A 112 -10.38 -5.00 -5.86
N ALA A 113 -11.03 -5.50 -6.91
CA ALA A 113 -11.69 -6.81 -6.89
C ALA A 113 -10.69 -7.96 -6.70
N GLU A 114 -9.53 -7.91 -7.38
CA GLU A 114 -8.46 -8.90 -7.21
C GLU A 114 -7.95 -8.92 -5.75
N LEU A 115 -7.68 -7.76 -5.15
CA LEU A 115 -7.25 -7.65 -3.76
C LEU A 115 -8.31 -8.18 -2.78
N ALA A 116 -9.59 -7.94 -3.03
CA ALA A 116 -10.69 -8.49 -2.22
C ALA A 116 -10.72 -10.02 -2.24
N VAL A 117 -10.36 -10.64 -3.38
CA VAL A 117 -10.25 -12.10 -3.49
C VAL A 117 -8.97 -12.61 -2.84
N LEU A 118 -7.81 -12.02 -3.17
CA LEU A 118 -6.50 -12.47 -2.70
C LEU A 118 -6.34 -12.35 -1.19
N LEU A 119 -6.94 -11.32 -0.58
CA LEU A 119 -6.83 -11.05 0.85
C LEU A 119 -8.05 -11.57 1.63
N ALA A 120 -8.90 -12.39 1.01
CA ALA A 120 -10.06 -12.98 1.66
C ALA A 120 -9.64 -13.83 2.87
N GLY A 121 -10.29 -13.60 4.02
CA GLY A 121 -10.01 -14.30 5.27
C GLY A 121 -8.83 -13.73 6.06
N LEU A 122 -8.16 -12.68 5.56
CA LEU A 122 -7.15 -11.92 6.30
C LEU A 122 -7.78 -10.68 6.95
N ASP A 123 -7.18 -10.23 8.05
CA ASP A 123 -7.55 -8.96 8.72
C ASP A 123 -6.95 -7.79 7.95
N VAL A 124 -7.77 -7.15 7.10
CA VAL A 124 -7.38 -6.00 6.29
C VAL A 124 -8.15 -4.77 6.73
N PHE A 125 -7.41 -3.70 7.02
CA PHE A 125 -7.91 -2.36 7.24
C PHE A 125 -7.50 -1.46 6.07
N LEU A 126 -8.45 -1.18 5.19
CA LEU A 126 -8.26 -0.40 3.98
C LEU A 126 -8.50 1.09 4.28
N VAL A 127 -7.45 1.90 4.13
CA VAL A 127 -7.47 3.33 4.40
C VAL A 127 -7.41 4.13 3.10
N GLY A 128 -8.38 5.03 2.90
CA GLY A 128 -8.36 6.02 1.84
C GLY A 128 -7.52 7.23 2.26
N VAL A 129 -6.44 7.52 1.56
CA VAL A 129 -5.53 8.65 1.82
C VAL A 129 -5.72 9.73 0.75
N HIS A 130 -6.52 10.72 1.11
CA HIS A 130 -6.94 11.83 0.26
C HIS A 130 -5.99 13.02 0.39
N CYS A 131 -5.95 13.84 -0.66
CA CYS A 131 -5.21 15.10 -0.70
C CYS A 131 -5.80 15.94 -1.83
N ALA A 132 -5.96 17.25 -1.60
CA ALA A 132 -6.47 18.17 -2.62
C ALA A 132 -5.56 18.16 -3.86
N PRO A 133 -6.12 18.17 -5.08
CA PRO A 133 -5.34 18.13 -6.33
C PRO A 133 -4.26 19.22 -6.43
N ASP A 134 -4.56 20.45 -6.00
CA ASP A 134 -3.59 21.55 -6.03
C ASP A 134 -2.40 21.31 -5.09
N GLU A 135 -2.64 20.65 -3.96
CA GLU A 135 -1.60 20.28 -3.02
C GLU A 135 -0.78 19.08 -3.53
N LEU A 136 -1.41 18.13 -4.24
CA LEU A 136 -0.69 17.06 -4.94
C LEU A 136 0.32 17.64 -5.93
N ASP A 137 -0.12 18.57 -6.79
CA ASP A 137 0.74 19.23 -7.77
C ASP A 137 1.88 20.01 -7.10
N ARG A 138 1.59 20.73 -6.02
CA ARG A 138 2.62 21.47 -5.27
C ARG A 138 3.67 20.52 -4.70
N ARG A 139 3.27 19.39 -4.11
CA ARG A 139 4.18 18.38 -3.54
C ARG A 139 5.01 17.69 -4.59
N GLU A 140 4.44 17.37 -5.75
CA GLU A 140 5.16 16.76 -6.87
C GLU A 140 6.27 17.68 -7.39
N ARG A 141 5.99 18.97 -7.55
CA ARG A 141 6.99 19.97 -7.94
C ARG A 141 8.15 20.05 -6.94
N ILE A 142 7.86 19.99 -5.64
CA ILE A 142 8.89 20.03 -4.59
C ILE A 142 9.73 18.75 -4.58
N ARG A 143 9.09 17.61 -4.79
CA ARG A 143 9.76 16.30 -4.81
C ARG A 143 10.76 16.17 -5.96
N GLY A 144 10.41 16.66 -7.14
CA GLY A 144 11.29 16.67 -8.33
C GLY A 144 11.62 15.29 -8.92
N ASP A 145 11.27 14.19 -8.24
CA ASP A 145 11.55 12.80 -8.63
C ASP A 145 10.38 12.10 -9.32
N ARG A 146 9.26 12.80 -9.55
CA ARG A 146 8.02 12.27 -10.11
C ARG A 146 7.56 13.02 -11.34
N ARG A 147 6.75 12.34 -12.16
CA ARG A 147 6.10 12.98 -13.31
C ARG A 147 5.06 13.97 -12.80
N ILE A 148 5.18 15.22 -13.24
CA ILE A 148 4.25 16.28 -12.87
C ILE A 148 2.83 15.93 -13.35
N GLY A 149 1.84 16.05 -12.47
CA GLY A 149 0.43 15.83 -12.75
C GLY A 149 -0.04 14.38 -12.57
N GLU A 150 0.84 13.46 -12.13
CA GLU A 150 0.50 12.05 -11.91
C GLU A 150 -0.55 11.89 -10.80
N GLY A 151 -0.34 12.55 -9.66
CA GLY A 151 -1.23 12.49 -8.51
C GLY A 151 -2.61 13.06 -8.81
N ARG A 152 -2.67 14.21 -9.50
CA ARG A 152 -3.93 14.79 -9.97
C ARG A 152 -4.69 13.83 -10.88
N ALA A 153 -4.01 13.24 -11.88
CA ALA A 153 -4.62 12.28 -12.79
C ALA A 153 -5.22 11.08 -12.04
N HIS A 154 -4.55 10.55 -11.02
CA HIS A 154 -5.09 9.46 -10.21
C HIS A 154 -6.45 9.80 -9.58
N VAL A 155 -6.63 11.03 -9.11
CA VAL A 155 -7.89 11.46 -8.46
C VAL A 155 -8.94 11.82 -9.50
N GLU A 156 -8.62 12.71 -10.44
CA GLU A 156 -9.61 13.33 -11.33
C GLU A 156 -9.94 12.47 -12.56
N LEU A 157 -8.96 11.75 -13.10
CA LEU A 157 -9.12 10.96 -14.32
C LEU A 157 -9.35 9.48 -14.02
N ASN A 158 -8.52 8.89 -13.15
CA ASN A 158 -8.61 7.47 -12.83
C ASN A 158 -9.66 7.16 -11.76
N GLY A 159 -10.05 8.15 -10.95
CA GLY A 159 -11.07 7.99 -9.91
C GLY A 159 -10.72 6.93 -8.88
N ILE A 160 -9.46 6.84 -8.44
CA ILE A 160 -8.97 5.74 -7.57
C ILE A 160 -9.73 5.58 -6.23
N HIS A 161 -10.46 6.61 -5.80
CA HIS A 161 -11.30 6.58 -4.60
C HIS A 161 -12.77 6.20 -4.86
N THR A 162 -13.15 5.90 -6.10
CA THR A 162 -14.55 5.60 -6.51
C THR A 162 -14.88 4.10 -6.57
N PHE A 163 -13.90 3.24 -6.27
CA PHE A 163 -14.05 1.79 -6.46
C PHE A 163 -14.75 1.06 -5.31
N GLY A 164 -15.13 1.77 -4.25
CA GLY A 164 -15.84 1.24 -3.08
C GLY A 164 -15.45 1.98 -1.81
N PRO A 165 -16.11 1.67 -0.67
CA PRO A 165 -15.88 2.34 0.60
C PRO A 165 -14.49 2.07 1.16
N TYR A 166 -14.09 2.80 2.19
CA TYR A 166 -12.91 2.49 2.99
C TYR A 166 -13.32 2.13 4.43
N ASP A 167 -12.46 1.42 5.15
CA ASP A 167 -12.65 1.23 6.60
C ASP A 167 -12.38 2.53 7.35
N PHE A 168 -11.51 3.38 6.80
CA PHE A 168 -11.23 4.72 7.29
C PHE A 168 -10.76 5.61 6.15
N GLU A 169 -11.15 6.89 6.16
CA GLU A 169 -10.70 7.89 5.21
C GLU A 169 -9.99 9.02 5.95
N ILE A 170 -8.89 9.51 5.38
CA ILE A 170 -8.11 10.61 5.93
C ILE A 170 -7.71 11.59 4.84
N ASP A 171 -7.92 12.88 5.11
CA ASP A 171 -7.41 13.97 4.29
C ASP A 171 -6.05 14.44 4.83
N THR A 172 -5.05 14.43 3.98
CA THR A 172 -3.66 14.83 4.30
C THR A 172 -3.26 16.14 3.65
N THR A 173 -4.20 16.95 3.14
CA THR A 173 -3.94 18.22 2.45
C THR A 173 -3.11 19.16 3.32
N ALA A 174 -3.41 19.23 4.62
CA ALA A 174 -2.65 20.03 5.59
C ALA A 174 -1.30 19.39 6.03
N GLY A 175 -0.96 18.21 5.48
CA GLY A 175 0.19 17.41 5.87
C GLY A 175 -0.19 16.20 6.73
N VAL A 176 0.79 15.37 7.06
CA VAL A 176 0.64 14.24 7.97
C VAL A 176 1.33 14.59 9.28
N ASP A 177 0.54 14.98 10.28
CA ASP A 177 1.00 15.28 11.63
C ASP A 177 0.73 14.13 12.62
N ALA A 178 1.03 14.38 13.89
CA ALA A 178 0.76 13.42 14.96
C ALA A 178 -0.74 13.13 15.14
N ARG A 179 -1.62 14.11 14.87
CA ARG A 179 -3.08 13.94 15.01
C ARG A 179 -3.62 13.05 13.89
N ALA A 180 -3.18 13.26 12.65
CA ALA A 180 -3.49 12.42 11.51
C ALA A 180 -3.10 10.96 11.80
N THR A 181 -1.87 10.73 12.25
CA THR A 181 -1.37 9.39 12.63
C THR A 181 -2.21 8.78 13.75
N ALA A 182 -2.48 9.54 14.82
CA ALA A 182 -3.27 9.06 15.95
C ALA A 182 -4.70 8.70 15.54
N SER A 183 -5.32 9.46 14.62
CA SER A 183 -6.68 9.17 14.14
C SER A 183 -6.78 7.82 13.44
N VAL A 184 -5.82 7.50 12.57
CA VAL A 184 -5.75 6.20 11.86
C VAL A 184 -5.51 5.07 12.86
N LEU A 185 -4.59 5.23 13.82
CA LEU A 185 -4.34 4.23 14.86
C LEU A 185 -5.56 4.01 15.76
N SER A 186 -6.28 5.07 16.07
CA SER A 186 -7.48 5.02 16.89
C SER A 186 -8.61 4.26 16.16
N ALA A 187 -8.78 4.52 14.86
CA ALA A 187 -9.73 3.79 14.02
C ALA A 187 -9.32 2.31 13.87
N TRP A 188 -8.04 2.06 13.60
CA TRP A 188 -7.45 0.72 13.57
C TRP A 188 -7.77 -0.04 14.86
N ARG A 189 -7.45 0.51 16.04
CA ARG A 189 -7.66 -0.17 17.34
C ARG A 189 -9.14 -0.40 17.68
N ARG A 190 -10.04 0.46 17.22
CA ARG A 190 -11.49 0.35 17.49
C ARG A 190 -12.22 -0.58 16.55
N ARG A 191 -11.65 -0.94 15.39
CA ARG A 191 -12.35 -1.77 14.42
C ARG A 191 -12.69 -3.11 15.08
N ALA A 192 -13.94 -3.53 14.98
CA ALA A 192 -14.31 -4.89 15.31
C ALA A 192 -13.64 -5.83 14.30
N ALA A 193 -13.45 -7.11 14.65
CA ALA A 193 -13.06 -8.17 13.71
C ALA A 193 -14.20 -8.50 12.71
N SER A 194 -14.96 -7.49 12.29
CA SER A 194 -15.98 -7.57 11.26
C SER A 194 -15.34 -7.53 9.88
N PRO A 195 -16.03 -8.02 8.83
CA PRO A 195 -15.48 -7.96 7.47
C PRO A 195 -15.22 -6.50 7.09
N GLY A 196 -13.97 -6.17 6.78
CA GLY A 196 -13.59 -4.82 6.35
C GLY A 196 -14.09 -4.46 4.94
N ALA A 197 -13.80 -3.26 4.47
CA ALA A 197 -14.30 -2.69 3.22
C ALA A 197 -13.99 -3.51 1.96
N LEU A 198 -12.95 -4.35 1.98
CA LEU A 198 -12.66 -5.29 0.88
C LEU A 198 -13.56 -6.53 0.90
N ALA A 199 -14.01 -6.98 2.07
CA ALA A 199 -14.85 -8.17 2.18
C ALA A 199 -16.28 -7.95 1.67
N HIS A 200 -16.79 -6.71 1.74
CA HIS A 200 -18.13 -6.34 1.24
C HIS A 200 -18.28 -6.46 -0.29
N LEU A 201 -17.19 -6.38 -1.05
CA LEU A 201 -17.21 -6.54 -2.51
C LEU A 201 -17.50 -7.97 -2.98
N ARG A 202 -17.54 -8.95 -2.07
CA ARG A 202 -17.89 -10.34 -2.38
C ARG A 202 -19.40 -10.61 -2.30
N ALA A 203 -20.16 -9.72 -1.69
CA ALA A 203 -21.59 -9.88 -1.45
C ALA A 203 -22.47 -9.20 -2.51
N SER A 204 -21.88 -8.76 -3.62
CA SER A 204 -22.52 -7.99 -4.70
C SER A 204 -22.37 -8.69 -6.04
#